data_AF-A0A350V633-F1
#
_entry.id   AF-A0A350V633-F1
#
_cell.length_a   1.000
_cell.length_b   1.000
_cell.length_c   1.000
_cell.angle_alpha   90.00
_cell.angle_beta   90.00
_cell.angle_gamma   90.00
#
_symmetry.space_group_name_H-M   'P 1'
#
loop_
_entity.id
_entity.type
_entity.pdbx_description
1 polymer ?
#
loop_
_entity_poly.entity_id
_entity_poly.type
_entity_poly.pdbx_seq_one_letter_code
_entity_poly.pdbx_strand_id
1 'polypeptide(L)'
;TYYVDVERKIQKPFDRTFAACDVAELGVRKVNLAGDEMRPINFEELQSEGMLFNIISSEREVTDIAKEQFVNEAVNSVKVDQITFQHNDLVRPNVSIVYYPLWVVRYLYKGRTYQVVVDGEDGTICYGKAPGNNLYRAVAGIFGTAVGTYLVTFFGIFGIIGDGDSAKAALVVYIFALIFGIIIMMWGYKKFRYGGEIEEGTGIVAAPKKSFLGGKGGNTVKNMASGMNVVDVASIASSFLRR
;
A
#
# COMPACT_ATOMS: atom_id res chain seq x y z
N THR A 1 21.32 17.68 25.09
CA THR A 1 20.63 16.40 25.35
C THR A 1 21.70 15.34 25.41
N TYR A 2 21.80 14.58 26.51
CA TYR A 2 22.76 13.49 26.62
C TYR A 2 22.09 12.19 26.18
N TYR A 3 22.81 11.36 25.44
CA TYR A 3 22.34 10.02 25.07
C TYR A 3 22.58 9.09 26.24
N VAL A 4 21.56 8.28 26.56
CA VAL A 4 21.64 7.23 27.59
C VAL A 4 21.46 5.91 26.87
N ASP A 5 22.42 5.01 27.03
CA ASP A 5 22.32 3.67 26.49
C ASP A 5 21.19 2.91 27.20
N VAL A 6 20.27 2.37 26.41
CA VAL A 6 19.12 1.61 26.92
C VAL A 6 19.01 0.28 26.20
N GLU A 7 18.91 -0.80 26.96
CA GLU A 7 18.57 -2.12 26.43
C GLU A 7 17.07 -2.35 26.53
N ARG A 8 16.46 -2.82 25.44
CA ARG A 8 15.03 -3.10 25.37
C ARG A 8 14.80 -4.50 24.84
N LYS A 9 14.39 -5.40 25.73
CA LYS A 9 13.99 -6.77 25.35
C LYS A 9 12.55 -6.79 24.85
N ILE A 10 12.32 -7.47 23.72
CA ILE A 10 11.00 -7.65 23.13
C ILE A 10 10.70 -9.14 23.05
N GLN A 11 9.55 -9.55 23.56
CA GLN A 11 9.03 -10.90 23.42
C GLN A 11 7.56 -10.78 23.05
N LYS A 12 7.25 -11.05 21.78
CA LYS A 12 5.88 -10.94 21.25
C LYS A 12 5.57 -12.14 20.37
N PRO A 13 4.37 -12.71 20.49
CA PRO A 13 3.89 -13.66 19.50
C PRO A 13 3.65 -12.94 18.17
N PHE A 14 3.82 -13.66 17.06
CA PHE A 14 3.54 -13.16 15.73
C PHE A 14 2.74 -14.19 14.96
N ASP A 15 1.51 -13.81 14.63
CA ASP A 15 0.60 -14.61 13.82
C ASP A 15 0.03 -13.72 12.72
N ARG A 16 0.23 -14.13 11.47
CA ARG A 16 -0.16 -13.40 10.27
C ARG A 16 -0.53 -14.38 9.16
N THR A 17 -1.56 -13.98 8.43
CA THR A 17 -2.04 -14.67 7.23
C THR A 17 -1.45 -14.01 6.00
N PHE A 18 -0.99 -14.83 5.06
CA PHE A 18 -0.47 -14.42 3.77
C PHE A 18 -1.25 -15.14 2.67
N ALA A 19 -1.49 -14.48 1.55
CA ALA A 19 -2.05 -15.15 0.39
C ALA A 19 -1.00 -16.11 -0.20
N ALA A 20 -1.36 -17.39 -0.30
CA ALA A 20 -0.50 -18.42 -0.86
C ALA A 20 -0.64 -18.54 -2.40
N CYS A 21 -1.69 -17.93 -2.96
CA CYS A 21 -2.03 -17.90 -4.38
C CYS A 21 -2.18 -16.46 -4.87
N ASP A 22 -2.30 -16.28 -6.19
CA ASP A 22 -2.59 -14.98 -6.76
C ASP A 22 -4.06 -14.60 -6.51
N VAL A 23 -4.24 -13.65 -5.58
CA VAL A 23 -5.55 -13.11 -5.17
C VAL A 23 -5.85 -11.74 -5.79
N ALA A 24 -5.00 -11.25 -6.69
CA ALA A 24 -5.15 -9.92 -7.28
C ALA A 24 -6.47 -9.77 -8.05
N GLU A 25 -6.93 -10.84 -8.71
CA GLU A 25 -8.21 -10.86 -9.44
C GLU A 25 -9.44 -10.84 -8.51
N LEU A 26 -9.28 -11.30 -7.27
CA LEU A 26 -10.35 -11.33 -6.28
C LEU A 26 -10.50 -10.01 -5.54
N GLY A 27 -9.46 -9.16 -5.53
CA GLY A 27 -9.45 -7.90 -4.78
C GLY A 27 -9.34 -8.08 -3.26
N VAL A 28 -9.23 -9.33 -2.78
CA VAL A 28 -9.06 -9.67 -1.37
C VAL A 28 -7.57 -9.71 -1.05
N ARG A 29 -7.10 -8.83 -0.16
CA ARG A 29 -5.67 -8.79 0.22
C ARG A 29 -5.36 -9.56 1.50
N LYS A 30 -6.36 -9.70 2.36
CA LYS A 30 -6.25 -10.42 3.63
C LYS A 30 -7.61 -11.01 3.99
N VAL A 31 -7.58 -12.21 4.54
CA VAL A 31 -8.72 -12.86 5.20
C VAL A 31 -8.42 -12.88 6.70
N ASN A 32 -9.44 -12.61 7.50
CA ASN A 32 -9.35 -12.71 8.95
C ASN A 32 -9.81 -14.11 9.38
N LEU A 33 -8.88 -14.93 9.87
CA LEU A 33 -9.17 -16.29 10.35
C LEU A 33 -9.49 -16.33 11.85
N ALA A 34 -9.69 -15.17 12.48
CA ALA A 34 -9.81 -15.07 13.93
C ALA A 34 -11.21 -15.48 14.39
N GLY A 35 -11.30 -16.68 14.96
CA GLY A 35 -12.55 -17.25 15.45
C GLY A 35 -12.98 -18.50 14.68
N ASP A 36 -12.38 -18.74 13.53
CA ASP A 36 -12.76 -19.80 12.60
C ASP A 36 -12.26 -21.17 13.07
N GLU A 37 -13.08 -22.20 12.85
CA GLU A 37 -12.71 -23.58 13.14
C GLU A 37 -11.87 -24.17 12.01
N MET A 38 -10.61 -24.51 12.30
CA MET A 38 -9.73 -25.19 11.34
C MET A 38 -10.07 -26.67 11.28
N ARG A 39 -10.52 -27.13 10.10
CA ARG A 39 -10.84 -28.54 9.85
C ARG A 39 -9.75 -29.23 9.02
N PRO A 40 -9.51 -30.53 9.22
CA PRO A 40 -8.65 -31.31 8.33
C PRO A 40 -9.18 -31.26 6.90
N ILE A 41 -8.27 -31.12 5.94
CA ILE A 41 -8.61 -30.99 4.55
C ILE A 41 -8.89 -32.35 3.89
N ASN A 42 -9.98 -32.43 3.12
CA ASN A 42 -10.29 -33.52 2.20
C ASN A 42 -10.24 -32.96 0.77
N PHE A 43 -9.21 -33.33 0.00
CA PHE A 43 -8.99 -32.74 -1.31
C PHE A 43 -10.02 -33.20 -2.34
N GLU A 44 -10.46 -34.45 -2.27
CA GLU A 44 -11.47 -35.02 -3.16
C GLU A 44 -12.81 -34.28 -3.02
N GLU A 45 -13.20 -33.99 -1.78
CA GLU A 45 -14.42 -33.23 -1.47
C GLU A 45 -14.30 -31.77 -1.95
N LEU A 46 -13.21 -31.09 -1.59
CA LEU A 46 -12.99 -29.69 -2.01
C LEU A 46 -12.92 -29.50 -3.53
N GLN A 47 -12.30 -30.43 -4.25
CA GLN A 47 -12.25 -30.39 -5.72
C GLN A 47 -13.62 -30.61 -6.35
N SER A 48 -14.52 -31.32 -5.67
CA SER A 48 -15.90 -31.52 -6.13
C SER A 48 -16.79 -30.30 -5.88
N GLU A 49 -16.51 -29.53 -4.83
CA GLU A 49 -17.31 -28.37 -4.43
C GLU A 49 -16.96 -27.10 -5.21
N GLY A 50 -15.73 -26.96 -5.70
CA GLY A 50 -15.33 -25.74 -6.38
C GLY A 50 -13.94 -25.71 -6.99
N MET A 51 -13.57 -24.52 -7.47
CA MET A 51 -12.26 -24.25 -8.04
C MET A 51 -11.24 -24.02 -6.93
N LEU A 52 -10.19 -24.83 -6.92
CA LEU A 52 -9.03 -24.62 -6.06
C LEU A 52 -7.96 -23.82 -6.79
N PHE A 53 -7.40 -22.81 -6.11
CA PHE A 53 -6.26 -22.07 -6.62
C PHE A 53 -4.96 -22.80 -6.30
N ASN A 54 -4.05 -22.79 -7.26
CA ASN A 54 -2.71 -23.34 -7.05
C ASN A 54 -1.90 -22.44 -6.11
N ILE A 55 -1.11 -23.09 -5.26
CA ILE A 55 -0.16 -22.41 -4.39
C ILE A 55 1.04 -22.00 -5.24
N ILE A 56 1.33 -20.70 -5.25
CA ILE A 56 2.43 -20.11 -6.03
C ILE A 56 3.58 -19.72 -5.09
N SER A 57 3.25 -19.38 -3.84
CA SER A 57 4.21 -18.94 -2.84
C SER A 57 5.02 -20.11 -2.28
N SER A 58 6.32 -19.90 -2.10
CA SER A 58 7.18 -20.87 -1.42
C SER A 58 7.17 -20.66 0.09
N GLU A 59 7.29 -21.76 0.87
CA GLU A 59 7.36 -21.71 2.33
C GLU A 59 8.49 -20.80 2.83
N ARG A 60 9.66 -20.88 2.17
CA ARG A 60 10.84 -20.07 2.50
C ARG A 60 10.56 -18.58 2.32
N GLU A 61 10.02 -18.20 1.17
CA GLU A 61 9.69 -16.81 0.86
C GLU A 61 8.68 -16.24 1.86
N VAL A 62 7.62 -16.98 2.18
CA VAL A 62 6.62 -16.55 3.17
C VAL A 62 7.25 -16.40 4.56
N THR A 63 8.13 -17.33 4.95
CA THR A 63 8.85 -17.27 6.23
C THR A 63 9.76 -16.05 6.31
N ASP A 64 10.50 -15.76 5.24
CA ASP A 64 11.41 -14.61 5.18
C ASP A 64 10.62 -13.28 5.24
N ILE A 65 9.51 -13.17 4.50
CA ILE A 65 8.59 -12.02 4.56
C ILE A 65 7.99 -11.85 5.96
N ALA A 66 7.51 -12.94 6.57
CA ALA A 66 6.93 -12.92 7.91
C ALA A 66 7.95 -12.47 8.96
N LYS A 67 9.19 -12.96 8.86
CA LYS A 67 10.31 -12.56 9.71
C LYS A 67 10.61 -11.07 9.58
N GLU A 68 10.70 -10.56 8.35
CA GLU A 68 10.96 -9.14 8.10
C GLU A 68 9.85 -8.26 8.70
N GLN A 69 8.57 -8.63 8.46
CA GLN A 69 7.43 -7.91 9.02
C GLN A 69 7.42 -7.93 10.55
N PHE A 70 7.71 -9.07 11.17
CA PHE A 70 7.79 -9.20 12.63
C PHE A 70 8.89 -8.32 13.22
N VAL A 71 10.10 -8.35 12.65
CA VAL A 71 11.22 -7.53 13.12
C VAL A 71 10.88 -6.05 13.00
N ASN A 72 10.33 -5.63 11.86
CA ASN A 72 9.94 -4.23 11.65
C ASN A 72 8.85 -3.79 12.65
N GLU A 73 7.83 -4.60 12.89
CA GLU A 73 6.77 -4.30 13.87
C GLU A 73 7.31 -4.27 15.31
N ALA A 74 8.18 -5.22 15.67
CA ALA A 74 8.82 -5.30 16.97
C ALA A 74 9.69 -4.06 17.24
N VAL A 75 10.58 -3.70 16.31
CA VAL A 75 11.45 -2.52 16.42
C VAL A 75 10.62 -1.25 16.53
N ASN A 76 9.62 -1.06 15.66
CA ASN A 76 8.75 0.13 15.71
C ASN A 76 7.95 0.24 17.00
N SER A 77 7.70 -0.88 17.69
CA SER A 77 7.00 -0.87 18.96
C SER A 77 7.85 -0.36 20.13
N VAL A 78 9.18 -0.29 19.95
CA VAL A 78 10.11 0.25 20.93
C VAL A 78 10.68 1.55 20.40
N LYS A 79 10.33 2.66 21.07
CA LYS A 79 10.79 3.99 20.72
C LYS A 79 12.27 4.17 21.11
N VAL A 80 13.18 3.60 20.34
CA VAL A 80 14.64 3.80 20.47
C VAL A 80 15.10 4.72 19.34
N ASP A 81 15.83 5.77 19.67
CA ASP A 81 16.28 6.78 18.70
C ASP A 81 17.39 6.26 17.77
N GLN A 82 18.31 5.44 18.30
CA GLN A 82 19.41 4.85 17.56
C GLN A 82 19.67 3.41 18.03
N ILE A 83 19.79 2.48 17.08
CA ILE A 83 20.04 1.06 17.34
C ILE A 83 21.51 0.79 17.02
N THR A 84 22.34 0.56 18.05
CA THR A 84 23.77 0.21 17.89
C THR A 84 23.98 -1.29 17.72
N PHE A 85 23.15 -2.10 18.39
CA PHE A 85 23.19 -3.56 18.31
C PHE A 85 21.75 -4.10 18.32
N GLN A 86 21.50 -5.09 17.46
CA GLN A 86 20.22 -5.76 17.37
C GLN A 86 20.44 -7.26 17.15
N HIS A 87 19.79 -8.08 17.97
CA HIS A 87 19.79 -9.53 17.86
C HIS A 87 18.35 -10.02 17.86
N ASN A 88 17.93 -10.71 16.80
CA ASN A 88 16.56 -11.21 16.66
C ASN A 88 16.58 -12.71 16.40
N ASP A 89 15.97 -13.48 17.30
CA ASP A 89 15.75 -14.91 17.14
C ASP A 89 14.27 -15.23 17.06
N LEU A 90 13.93 -16.21 16.22
CA LEU A 90 12.59 -16.76 16.12
C LEU A 90 12.51 -18.05 16.95
N VAL A 91 11.48 -18.14 17.78
CA VAL A 91 11.21 -19.34 18.59
C VAL A 91 10.06 -20.10 17.94
N ARG A 92 10.33 -21.31 17.46
CA ARG A 92 9.34 -22.23 16.86
C ARG A 92 8.56 -21.61 15.68
N PRO A 93 9.22 -21.18 14.60
CA PRO A 93 8.50 -20.77 13.40
C PRO A 93 7.69 -21.97 12.86
N ASN A 94 6.42 -21.72 12.51
CA ASN A 94 5.57 -22.67 11.82
C ASN A 94 4.85 -21.96 10.68
N VAL A 95 4.83 -22.60 9.51
CA VAL A 95 4.05 -22.16 8.36
C VAL A 95 3.08 -23.29 8.05
N SER A 96 1.80 -22.95 7.98
CA SER A 96 0.72 -23.87 7.66
C SER A 96 -0.11 -23.28 6.53
N ILE A 97 -0.62 -24.15 5.65
CA ILE A 97 -1.49 -23.75 4.54
C ILE A 97 -2.93 -23.95 4.99
N VAL A 98 -3.76 -22.93 4.78
CA VAL A 98 -5.20 -22.95 5.07
C VAL A 98 -5.95 -22.69 3.77
N TYR A 99 -6.85 -23.60 3.41
CA TYR A 99 -7.77 -23.40 2.30
C TYR A 99 -9.01 -22.69 2.83
N TYR A 100 -9.31 -21.54 2.25
CA TYR A 100 -10.40 -20.67 2.70
C TYR A 100 -11.49 -20.57 1.63
N PRO A 101 -12.76 -20.89 1.94
CA PRO A 101 -13.84 -20.84 0.98
C PRO A 101 -14.22 -19.39 0.67
N LEU A 102 -14.30 -19.03 -0.61
CA LEU A 102 -14.72 -17.71 -1.07
C LEU A 102 -15.76 -17.86 -2.18
N TRP A 103 -16.84 -17.09 -2.08
CA TRP A 103 -17.87 -17.02 -3.11
C TRP A 103 -17.65 -15.81 -4.02
N VAL A 104 -17.43 -16.06 -5.30
CA VAL A 104 -17.25 -14.99 -6.30
C VAL A 104 -18.55 -14.82 -7.09
N VAL A 105 -19.26 -13.73 -6.83
CA VAL A 105 -20.50 -13.36 -7.52
C VAL A 105 -20.19 -12.32 -8.58
N ARG A 106 -20.42 -12.68 -9.85
CA ARG A 106 -20.32 -11.75 -10.98
C ARG A 106 -21.73 -11.45 -11.50
N TYR A 107 -22.04 -10.16 -11.65
CA TYR A 107 -23.34 -9.72 -12.14
C TYR A 107 -23.20 -8.62 -13.19
N LEU A 108 -24.21 -8.50 -14.04
CA LEU A 108 -24.25 -7.50 -15.09
C LEU A 108 -25.25 -6.40 -14.74
N TYR A 109 -24.78 -5.15 -14.78
CA TYR A 109 -25.61 -3.98 -14.57
C TYR A 109 -25.32 -2.93 -15.64
N LYS A 110 -26.37 -2.53 -16.37
CA LYS A 110 -26.28 -1.57 -17.49
C LYS A 110 -25.17 -1.89 -18.50
N GLY A 111 -25.03 -3.17 -18.87
CA GLY A 111 -24.03 -3.63 -19.85
C GLY A 111 -22.59 -3.69 -19.33
N ARG A 112 -22.37 -3.54 -18.02
CA ARG A 112 -21.06 -3.69 -17.38
C ARG A 112 -21.07 -4.83 -16.37
N THR A 113 -19.98 -5.56 -16.31
CA THR A 113 -19.78 -6.64 -15.34
C THR A 113 -19.18 -6.08 -14.05
N TYR A 114 -19.76 -6.49 -12.94
CA TYR A 114 -19.32 -6.18 -11.58
C TYR A 114 -19.04 -7.49 -10.85
N GLN A 115 -18.20 -7.42 -9.82
CA GLN A 115 -17.79 -8.58 -9.03
C GLN A 115 -17.89 -8.25 -7.54
N VAL A 116 -18.38 -9.21 -6.78
CA VAL A 116 -18.36 -9.23 -5.32
C VAL A 116 -17.78 -10.57 -4.90
N VAL A 117 -16.86 -10.53 -3.95
CA VAL A 117 -16.28 -11.67 -3.25
C VAL A 117 -16.84 -11.66 -1.84
N VAL A 118 -17.53 -12.74 -1.52
CA VAL A 118 -18.17 -12.97 -0.23
C VAL A 118 -17.42 -14.09 0.47
N ASP A 119 -17.27 -13.94 1.76
CA ASP A 119 -16.70 -14.95 2.63
C ASP A 119 -17.58 -16.20 2.66
N GLY A 120 -16.98 -17.38 2.51
CA GLY A 120 -17.71 -18.64 2.58
C GLY A 120 -18.04 -19.11 3.99
N GLU A 121 -17.36 -18.59 5.02
CA GLU A 121 -17.55 -18.98 6.42
C GLU A 121 -18.63 -18.12 7.09
N ASP A 122 -18.46 -16.79 7.09
CA ASP A 122 -19.34 -15.86 7.80
C ASP A 122 -20.35 -15.13 6.89
N GLY A 123 -20.19 -15.22 5.56
CA GLY A 123 -21.03 -14.53 4.59
C GLY A 123 -20.78 -13.03 4.48
N THR A 124 -19.71 -12.50 5.08
CA THR A 124 -19.34 -11.08 4.98
C THR A 124 -18.76 -10.74 3.62
N ILE A 125 -18.82 -9.46 3.24
CA ILE A 125 -18.27 -9.01 1.95
C ILE A 125 -16.76 -8.78 2.12
N CYS A 126 -15.94 -9.65 1.55
CA CYS A 126 -14.48 -9.50 1.53
C CYS A 126 -14.06 -8.37 0.56
N TYR A 127 -14.69 -8.32 -0.61
CA TYR A 127 -14.46 -7.31 -1.65
C TYR A 127 -15.71 -7.13 -2.49
N GLY A 128 -16.14 -5.91 -2.74
CA GLY A 128 -17.32 -5.62 -3.54
C GLY A 128 -17.06 -4.41 -4.41
N LYS A 129 -17.30 -4.56 -5.71
CA LYS A 129 -17.26 -3.45 -6.66
C LYS A 129 -18.68 -3.12 -7.12
N ALA A 130 -19.20 -1.98 -6.66
CA ALA A 130 -20.56 -1.55 -6.98
C ALA A 130 -20.59 -0.46 -8.06
N PRO A 131 -21.68 -0.42 -8.88
CA PRO A 131 -21.89 0.62 -9.88
C PRO A 131 -22.07 1.98 -9.20
N GLY A 132 -21.10 2.88 -9.37
CA GLY A 132 -21.27 4.28 -9.00
C GLY A 132 -21.80 5.12 -10.17
N ASN A 133 -21.92 6.42 -9.90
CA ASN A 133 -22.55 7.35 -10.84
C ASN A 133 -21.60 7.72 -11.99
N ASN A 134 -21.73 7.02 -13.12
CA ASN A 134 -20.96 7.30 -14.34
C ASN A 134 -21.16 8.74 -14.86
N LEU A 135 -22.36 9.31 -14.70
CA LEU A 135 -22.64 10.69 -15.09
C LEU A 135 -21.84 11.65 -14.23
N TYR A 136 -21.85 11.47 -12.90
CA TYR A 136 -21.02 12.28 -12.00
C TYR A 136 -19.53 12.16 -12.35
N ARG A 137 -19.06 10.95 -12.66
CA ARG A 137 -17.67 10.69 -13.07
C ARG A 137 -17.29 11.46 -14.33
N ALA A 138 -18.14 11.39 -15.37
CA ALA A 138 -17.94 12.09 -16.63
C ALA A 138 -18.02 13.61 -16.46
N VAL A 139 -19.05 14.09 -15.77
CA VAL A 139 -19.29 15.51 -15.48
C VAL A 139 -18.12 16.09 -14.69
N ALA A 140 -17.67 15.45 -13.60
CA ALA A 140 -16.54 15.93 -12.80
C ALA A 140 -15.23 15.99 -13.61
N GLY A 141 -14.99 15.03 -14.50
CA GLY A 141 -13.86 15.05 -15.42
C GLY A 141 -13.93 16.21 -16.41
N ILE A 142 -15.03 16.32 -17.13
CA ILE A 142 -15.25 17.36 -18.15
C ILE A 142 -15.19 18.75 -17.52
N PHE A 143 -15.91 18.99 -16.41
CA PHE A 143 -15.90 20.27 -15.71
C PHE A 143 -14.51 20.60 -15.14
N GLY A 144 -13.82 19.62 -14.54
CA GLY A 144 -12.48 19.84 -14.00
C GLY A 144 -11.48 20.23 -15.09
N THR A 145 -11.52 19.57 -16.24
CA THR A 145 -10.67 19.94 -17.39
C THR A 145 -11.10 21.28 -17.98
N ALA A 146 -12.39 21.52 -18.22
CA ALA A 146 -12.88 22.76 -18.82
C ALA A 146 -12.54 23.99 -17.97
N VAL A 147 -12.84 23.95 -16.67
CA VAL A 147 -12.53 25.05 -15.74
C VAL A 147 -11.02 25.22 -15.59
N GLY A 148 -10.28 24.14 -15.45
CA GLY A 148 -8.83 24.21 -15.29
C GLY A 148 -8.11 24.77 -16.52
N THR A 149 -8.47 24.34 -17.72
CA THR A 149 -7.95 24.89 -18.98
C THR A 149 -8.37 26.34 -19.16
N TYR A 150 -9.64 26.69 -18.85
CA TYR A 150 -10.10 28.07 -18.89
C TYR A 150 -9.25 28.97 -17.99
N LEU A 151 -8.99 28.58 -16.74
CA LEU A 151 -8.17 29.36 -15.82
C LEU A 151 -6.72 29.53 -16.31
N VAL A 152 -6.11 28.47 -16.85
CA VAL A 152 -4.73 28.54 -17.37
C VAL A 152 -4.65 29.43 -18.61
N THR A 153 -5.57 29.28 -19.56
CA THR A 153 -5.52 30.00 -20.83
C THR A 153 -6.02 31.43 -20.71
N PHE A 154 -7.13 31.67 -20.02
CA PHE A 154 -7.72 33.00 -19.87
C PHE A 154 -6.81 33.94 -19.07
N PHE A 155 -6.24 33.46 -17.96
CA PHE A 155 -5.31 34.26 -17.16
C PHE A 155 -3.88 34.28 -17.73
N GLY A 156 -3.57 33.43 -18.73
CA GLY A 156 -2.30 33.44 -19.45
C GLY A 156 -1.95 34.77 -20.10
N ILE A 157 -2.96 35.56 -20.46
CA ILE A 157 -2.77 36.89 -21.04
C ILE A 157 -2.08 37.87 -20.06
N PHE A 158 -2.31 37.72 -18.75
CA PHE A 158 -1.66 38.53 -17.72
C PHE A 158 -0.17 38.20 -17.55
N GLY A 159 0.28 37.02 -18.01
CA GLY A 159 1.69 36.66 -18.09
C GLY A 159 2.42 37.27 -19.29
N ILE A 160 1.70 37.76 -20.31
CA ILE A 160 2.26 38.23 -21.59
C ILE A 160 2.19 39.76 -21.72
N ILE A 161 1.11 40.40 -21.26
CA ILE A 161 0.79 41.82 -21.55
C ILE A 161 1.18 42.79 -20.41
N GLY A 162 1.76 42.30 -19.31
CA GLY A 162 2.09 43.16 -18.16
C GLY A 162 3.24 44.14 -18.45
N ASP A 163 2.95 45.45 -18.46
CA ASP A 163 3.97 46.50 -18.57
C ASP A 163 4.20 47.21 -17.21
N GLY A 164 5.46 47.55 -16.91
CA GLY A 164 5.87 48.32 -15.73
C GLY A 164 5.55 47.70 -14.34
N ASP A 165 5.25 48.56 -13.35
CA ASP A 165 5.00 48.17 -11.94
C ASP A 165 3.79 47.23 -11.74
N SER A 166 2.88 47.20 -12.71
CA SER A 166 1.71 46.30 -12.71
C SER A 166 2.05 44.89 -13.20
N ALA A 167 3.19 44.70 -13.87
CA ALA A 167 3.61 43.40 -14.41
C ALA A 167 3.87 42.39 -13.28
N LYS A 168 4.43 42.82 -12.15
CA LYS A 168 4.65 41.95 -10.98
C LYS A 168 3.33 41.43 -10.41
N ALA A 169 2.33 42.31 -10.29
CA ALA A 169 1.01 41.92 -9.80
C ALA A 169 0.29 40.98 -10.78
N ALA A 170 0.34 41.29 -12.08
CA ALA A 170 -0.25 40.46 -13.13
C ALA A 170 0.37 39.05 -13.20
N LEU A 171 1.70 38.96 -13.04
CA LEU A 171 2.43 37.69 -13.01
C LEU A 171 2.03 36.85 -11.78
N VAL A 172 1.90 37.47 -10.60
CA VAL A 172 1.42 36.78 -9.38
C VAL A 172 0.02 36.20 -9.60
N VAL A 173 -0.91 36.99 -10.16
CA VAL A 173 -2.27 36.51 -10.49
C VAL A 173 -2.24 35.34 -11.46
N TYR A 174 -1.39 35.40 -12.49
CA TYR A 174 -1.23 34.29 -13.44
C TYR A 174 -0.69 33.02 -12.78
N ILE A 175 0.33 33.11 -11.93
CA ILE A 175 0.87 31.93 -11.21
C ILE A 175 -0.21 31.30 -10.33
N PHE A 176 -0.99 32.11 -9.61
CA PHE A 176 -2.11 31.59 -8.81
C PHE A 176 -3.16 30.89 -9.68
N ALA A 177 -3.56 31.50 -10.80
CA ALA A 177 -4.53 30.91 -11.72
C ALA A 177 -4.00 29.60 -12.36
N LEU A 178 -2.71 29.53 -12.67
CA LEU A 178 -2.05 28.35 -13.21
C LEU A 178 -2.03 27.21 -12.20
N ILE A 179 -1.56 27.47 -10.97
CA ILE A 179 -1.51 26.46 -9.91
C ILE A 179 -2.93 25.98 -9.61
N PHE A 180 -3.88 26.90 -9.47
CA PHE A 180 -5.27 26.57 -9.15
C PHE A 180 -5.95 25.79 -10.29
N GLY A 181 -5.71 26.17 -11.54
CA GLY A 181 -6.19 25.44 -12.71
C GLY A 181 -5.65 24.01 -12.76
N ILE A 182 -4.35 23.81 -12.51
CA ILE A 182 -3.74 22.47 -12.43
C ILE A 182 -4.35 21.64 -11.29
N ILE A 183 -4.56 22.24 -10.12
CA ILE A 183 -5.20 21.55 -8.99
C ILE A 183 -6.61 21.07 -9.34
N ILE A 184 -7.41 21.92 -10.00
CA ILE A 184 -8.77 21.56 -10.43
C ILE A 184 -8.74 20.46 -11.49
N MET A 185 -7.83 20.52 -12.47
CA MET A 185 -7.66 19.46 -13.47
C MET A 185 -7.28 18.13 -12.82
N MET A 186 -6.32 18.16 -11.89
CA MET A 186 -5.92 16.97 -11.14
C MET A 186 -7.07 16.40 -10.31
N TRP A 187 -7.86 17.26 -9.67
CA TRP A 187 -9.04 16.86 -8.92
C TRP A 187 -10.11 16.22 -9.82
N GLY A 188 -10.42 16.86 -10.95
CA GLY A 188 -11.37 16.35 -11.94
C GLY A 188 -10.93 15.02 -12.54
N TYR A 189 -9.64 14.90 -12.91
CA TYR A 189 -9.05 13.64 -13.38
C TYR A 189 -9.14 12.54 -12.33
N LYS A 190 -8.84 12.84 -11.07
CA LYS A 190 -8.95 11.86 -9.97
C LYS A 190 -10.40 11.41 -9.78
N LYS A 191 -11.37 12.31 -9.84
CA LYS A 191 -12.80 11.98 -9.75
C LYS A 191 -13.27 11.19 -10.97
N PHE A 192 -12.80 11.51 -12.17
CA PHE A 192 -13.08 10.75 -13.38
C PHE A 192 -12.50 9.34 -13.33
N ARG A 193 -11.27 9.18 -12.83
CA ARG A 193 -10.59 7.88 -12.82
C ARG A 193 -11.10 6.95 -11.72
N TYR A 194 -11.39 7.48 -10.53
CA TYR A 194 -11.65 6.69 -9.32
C TYR A 194 -13.02 6.97 -8.67
N GLY A 195 -13.79 7.95 -9.13
CA GLY A 195 -14.94 8.48 -8.37
C GLY A 195 -16.31 7.86 -8.66
N GLY A 196 -16.39 6.83 -9.51
CA GLY A 196 -17.68 6.24 -9.90
C GLY A 196 -17.78 4.73 -9.68
N GLU A 197 -16.87 4.14 -8.91
CA GLU A 197 -16.95 2.74 -8.49
C GLU A 197 -16.74 2.75 -6.97
N ILE A 198 -17.68 2.17 -6.23
CA ILE A 198 -17.56 2.02 -4.79
C ILE A 198 -16.91 0.67 -4.56
N GLU A 199 -15.74 0.68 -3.93
CA GLU A 199 -15.05 -0.52 -3.47
C GLU A 199 -15.25 -0.62 -1.96
N GLU A 200 -15.93 -1.69 -1.52
CA GLU A 200 -16.20 -1.96 -0.10
C GLU A 200 -15.81 -3.40 0.23
N GLY A 201 -15.32 -3.63 1.45
CA GLY A 201 -15.06 -4.99 1.92
C GLY A 201 -14.02 -5.05 3.03
N THR A 202 -14.15 -6.06 3.88
CA THR A 202 -13.26 -6.32 5.03
C THR A 202 -11.83 -6.67 4.60
N GLY A 203 -11.68 -7.24 3.39
CA GLY A 203 -10.39 -7.62 2.79
C GLY A 203 -9.67 -6.48 2.06
N ILE A 204 -10.29 -5.29 1.97
CA ILE A 204 -9.69 -4.13 1.31
C ILE A 204 -8.74 -3.43 2.27
N VAL A 205 -7.45 -3.80 2.23
CA VAL A 205 -6.42 -2.98 2.84
C VAL A 205 -6.13 -1.81 1.91
N ALA A 206 -6.48 -0.60 2.35
CA ALA A 206 -6.19 0.64 1.61
C ALA A 206 -4.74 0.61 1.12
N ALA A 207 -4.53 0.78 -0.19
CA ALA A 207 -3.19 0.90 -0.73
C ALA A 207 -2.46 2.03 0.02
N PRO A 208 -1.18 1.86 0.41
CA PRO A 208 -0.44 2.93 1.07
C PRO A 208 -0.53 4.16 0.18
N LYS A 209 -1.02 5.29 0.75
CA LYS A 209 -1.15 6.56 0.03
C LYS A 209 0.24 6.93 -0.53
N LYS A 210 0.50 6.64 -1.81
CA LYS A 210 1.60 7.31 -2.53
C LYS A 210 1.23 8.79 -2.56
N SER A 211 1.96 9.58 -1.77
CA SER A 211 1.89 11.04 -1.83
C SER A 211 2.03 11.47 -3.29
N PHE A 212 0.98 12.08 -3.82
CA PHE A 212 0.96 12.61 -5.18
C PHE A 212 1.78 13.91 -5.31
N LEU A 213 2.22 14.48 -4.18
CA LEU A 213 3.31 15.44 -4.17
C LEU A 213 4.62 14.68 -3.96
N GLY A 214 5.40 14.56 -5.03
CA GLY A 214 6.83 14.31 -4.97
C GLY A 214 7.54 15.47 -4.28
N GLY A 215 7.38 15.57 -2.97
CA GLY A 215 8.28 16.33 -2.12
C GLY A 215 9.49 15.45 -1.85
N LYS A 216 10.60 15.74 -2.53
CA LYS A 216 11.95 15.45 -2.01
C LYS A 216 12.07 16.18 -0.67
N GLY A 217 11.52 15.59 0.39
CA GLY A 217 11.80 15.95 1.76
C GLY A 217 13.19 15.44 2.06
N GLY A 218 14.18 16.32 1.94
CA GLY A 218 15.56 16.03 2.28
C GLY A 218 15.66 15.62 3.74
N ASN A 219 15.77 14.31 3.98
CA ASN A 219 16.38 13.77 5.20
C ASN A 219 17.16 12.46 4.94
N THR A 220 17.33 12.05 3.69
CA THR A 220 18.06 10.80 3.34
C THR A 220 19.56 11.02 3.10
N VAL A 221 20.08 12.26 3.12
CA VAL A 221 21.49 12.55 2.80
C VAL A 221 22.37 12.85 4.03
N LYS A 222 21.80 13.02 5.23
CA LYS A 222 22.61 13.27 6.44
C LYS A 222 23.14 12.02 7.16
N ASN A 223 22.63 10.82 6.84
CA ASN A 223 23.08 9.57 7.49
C ASN A 223 24.03 8.71 6.67
N MET A 224 24.48 9.18 5.49
CA MET A 224 25.46 8.46 4.66
C MET A 224 26.91 8.96 4.82
N ALA A 225 27.16 9.97 5.66
CA ALA A 225 28.48 10.59 5.81
C ALA A 225 29.18 10.33 7.16
N SER A 226 28.67 9.44 8.03
CA SER A 226 29.30 9.14 9.33
C SER A 226 29.45 7.65 9.65
N GLY A 227 29.42 6.76 8.66
CA GLY A 227 29.47 5.31 8.87
C GLY A 227 30.55 4.55 8.10
N MET A 228 31.42 5.23 7.36
CA MET A 228 32.62 4.60 6.78
C MET A 228 33.82 4.97 7.64
N ASN A 229 34.08 4.13 8.65
CA ASN A 229 35.41 3.75 9.15
C ASN A 229 35.21 2.95 10.44
N VAL A 230 35.33 1.63 10.29
CA VAL A 230 36.07 0.64 11.10
C VAL A 230 35.35 -0.69 10.85
N VAL A 231 35.46 -1.16 9.60
CA VAL A 231 35.32 -2.60 9.33
C VAL A 231 36.61 -3.22 9.85
N ASP A 232 36.52 -3.67 11.09
CA ASP A 232 37.01 -4.94 11.60
C ASP A 232 37.93 -5.73 10.64
N VAL A 233 39.19 -5.33 10.57
CA VAL A 233 40.29 -6.06 9.90
C VAL A 233 40.67 -7.31 10.73
N ALA A 234 40.05 -7.56 11.88
CA ALA A 234 40.40 -8.64 12.79
C ALA A 234 39.61 -9.96 12.59
N SER A 235 38.48 -9.97 11.85
CA SER A 235 37.67 -11.21 11.72
C SER A 235 37.98 -12.07 10.49
N ILE A 236 38.80 -11.59 9.55
CA ILE A 236 39.23 -12.38 8.37
C ILE A 236 40.48 -13.23 8.68
N ALA A 237 41.22 -12.94 9.75
CA ALA A 237 42.46 -13.67 10.09
C ALA A 237 42.24 -14.98 10.89
N SER A 238 41.02 -15.28 11.36
CA SER A 238 40.75 -16.47 12.19
C SER A 238 40.06 -17.63 11.47
N SER A 239 39.69 -17.46 10.20
CA SER A 239 39.06 -18.54 9.39
C SER A 239 40.06 -19.34 8.51
N PHE A 240 41.35 -18.96 8.50
CA PHE A 240 42.40 -19.66 7.73
C PHE A 240 43.35 -20.54 8.57
N LEU A 241 43.10 -20.70 9.89
CA LEU A 241 43.93 -21.54 10.78
C LEU A 241 43.16 -22.71 11.44
N ARG A 242 42.03 -23.12 10.88
CA ARG A 242 41.40 -24.42 11.20
C ARG A 242 41.00 -25.18 9.94
N ARG A 243 42.01 -25.78 9.30
CA ARG A 243 41.95 -27.11 8.69
C ARG A 243 43.36 -27.62 8.47
#